data_AF-A0A3D0LUI4-F1
#
_entry.id   AF-A0A3D0LUI4-F1
#
_cell.length_a   1.000
_cell.length_b   1.000
_cell.length_c   1.000
_cell.angle_alpha   90.00
_cell.angle_beta   90.00
_cell.angle_gamma   90.00
#
_symmetry.space_group_name_H-M   'P 1'
#
loop_
_entity.id
_entity.type
_entity.pdbx_description
1 polymer ?
#
loop_
_entity_poly.entity_id
_entity_poly.type
_entity_poly.pdbx_seq_one_letter_code
_entity_poly.pdbx_strand_id
1 'polypeptide(L)' 'MFNTLHQQEMAVLRSQIDHLVRERKVLVQVAGAAALLVRELDDDTFETYEAAGLLAEYLRQVDKNIVRAALAP' A
#
# COMPACT_ATOMS: atom_id res chain seq x y z
N MET A 1 -9.70 18.61 33.83
CA MET A 1 -10.76 17.94 33.05
C MET A 1 -10.66 18.19 31.54
N PHE A 2 -10.42 19.44 31.09
CA PHE A 2 -10.21 19.76 29.67
C PHE A 2 -8.99 19.08 29.01
N ASN A 3 -7.88 18.98 29.76
CA ASN A 3 -6.62 18.43 29.25
C ASN A 3 -6.69 16.91 29.00
N THR A 4 -7.46 16.18 29.81
CA THR A 4 -7.67 14.74 29.67
C THR A 4 -8.55 14.38 28.46
N LEU A 5 -9.53 15.24 28.12
CA LEU A 5 -10.37 15.06 26.93
C LEU A 5 -9.53 15.23 25.65
N HIS A 6 -8.72 16.27 25.58
CA HIS A 6 -7.81 16.50 24.46
C HIS A 6 -6.78 15.39 24.29
N GLN A 7 -6.23 14.87 25.39
CA GLN A 7 -5.31 13.73 25.32
C GLN A 7 -5.99 12.45 24.80
N GLN A 8 -7.26 12.22 25.16
CA GLN A 8 -8.04 11.12 24.60
C GLN A 8 -8.31 11.31 23.11
N GLU A 9 -8.72 12.50 22.67
CA GLU A 9 -8.92 12.81 21.25
C GLU A 9 -7.65 12.59 20.43
N MET A 10 -6.49 13.04 20.94
CA MET A 10 -5.21 12.80 20.29
C MET A 10 -4.83 11.31 20.22
N ALA A 11 -5.15 10.54 21.26
CA ALA A 11 -4.90 9.10 21.27
C ALA A 11 -5.77 8.37 20.24
N VAL A 12 -7.03 8.76 20.11
CA VAL A 12 -7.96 8.21 19.10
C VAL A 12 -7.46 8.52 17.69
N LEU A 13 -7.09 9.78 17.41
CA LEU A 13 -6.58 10.18 16.10
C LEU A 13 -5.29 9.42 15.72
N ARG A 14 -4.37 9.23 16.66
CA ARG A 14 -3.16 8.40 16.43
C ARG A 14 -3.52 6.96 16.10
N SER A 15 -4.45 6.36 16.85
CA SER A 15 -4.90 4.98 16.57
C SER A 15 -5.54 4.84 15.18
N GLN A 16 -6.29 5.84 14.73
CA GLN A 16 -6.89 5.86 13.40
C GLN A 16 -5.82 5.99 12.31
N ILE A 17 -4.84 6.87 12.50
CA ILE A 17 -3.70 6.99 11.57
C ILE A 17 -2.94 5.66 11.47
N ASP A 18 -2.65 5.02 12.60
CA ASP A 18 -1.94 3.73 12.61
C ASP A 18 -2.74 2.64 11.90
N HIS A 19 -4.08 2.66 12.03
CA HIS A 19 -4.96 1.75 11.31
C HIS A 19 -4.91 1.98 9.80
N LEU A 20 -5.04 3.23 9.35
CA LEU A 20 -4.95 3.61 7.94
C LEU A 20 -3.59 3.25 7.33
N VAL A 21 -2.49 3.42 8.08
CA VAL A 21 -1.14 3.01 7.65
C VAL A 21 -1.07 1.49 7.44
N ARG A 22 -1.69 0.69 8.34
CA ARG A 22 -1.78 -0.77 8.17
C ARG A 22 -2.60 -1.15 6.95
N GLU A 23 -3.77 -0.55 6.76
CA GLU A 23 -4.63 -0.82 5.59
C GLU A 23 -3.91 -0.46 4.28
N ARG A 24 -3.24 0.68 4.24
CA ARG A 24 -2.41 1.07 3.09
C ARG A 24 -1.32 0.04 2.79
N LYS A 25 -0.66 -0.52 3.80
CA LYS A 25 0.36 -1.57 3.61
C LYS A 25 -0.25 -2.82 2.98
N VAL A 26 -1.44 -3.24 3.42
CA VAL A 26 -2.16 -4.39 2.85
C VAL A 26 -2.51 -4.14 1.39
N LEU A 27 -3.04 -2.96 1.06
CA LEU A 27 -3.36 -2.60 -0.33
C LEU A 27 -2.12 -2.62 -1.24
N VAL A 28 -0.98 -2.16 -0.74
CA VAL A 28 0.29 -2.22 -1.50
C VAL A 28 0.73 -3.66 -1.73
N GLN A 29 0.60 -4.55 -0.73
CA GLN A 29 0.92 -5.97 -0.88
C GLN A 29 0.00 -6.64 -1.92
N VAL A 30 -1.31 -6.36 -1.87
CA VAL A 30 -2.29 -6.88 -2.84
C VAL A 30 -1.98 -6.37 -4.26
N ALA A 31 -1.66 -5.09 -4.41
CA ALA A 31 -1.24 -4.53 -5.69
C ALA A 31 0.04 -5.21 -6.21
N GLY A 32 1.06 -5.38 -5.35
CA GLY A 32 2.29 -6.09 -5.71
C GLY A 32 2.04 -7.53 -6.16
N ALA A 33 1.18 -8.26 -5.45
CA ALA A 33 0.78 -9.62 -5.84
C ALA A 33 0.02 -9.65 -7.17
N ALA A 34 -0.90 -8.71 -7.41
CA ALA A 34 -1.60 -8.57 -8.68
C ALA A 34 -0.64 -8.26 -9.84
N ALA A 35 0.40 -7.46 -9.61
CA ALA A 35 1.43 -7.19 -10.61
C ALA A 35 2.25 -8.41 -10.99
N LEU A 36 2.63 -9.22 -9.99
CA LEU A 36 3.34 -10.47 -10.21
C LEU A 36 2.44 -11.44 -11.00
N LEU A 37 1.16 -11.53 -10.65
CA LEU A 37 0.18 -12.33 -11.39
C LEU A 37 0.04 -11.87 -12.84
N VAL A 38 -0.10 -10.56 -13.08
CA VAL A 38 -0.18 -9.98 -14.45
C VAL A 38 1.09 -10.27 -15.24
N ARG A 39 2.27 -10.19 -14.61
CA ARG A 39 3.55 -10.54 -15.27
C ARG A 39 3.65 -12.04 -15.62
N GLU A 40 3.03 -12.91 -14.83
CA GLU A 40 3.04 -14.37 -15.03
C GLU A 40 1.94 -14.87 -15.96
N LEU A 41 0.96 -14.03 -16.30
CA LEU A 41 0.01 -14.30 -17.39
C LEU A 41 0.79 -14.19 -18.71
N ASP A 42 1.05 -15.35 -19.31
CA ASP A 42 1.87 -15.60 -20.50
C ASP A 42 1.19 -15.10 -21.79
N ASP A 43 0.76 -13.83 -21.79
CA ASP A 43 0.24 -13.15 -22.96
C ASP A 43 1.01 -11.84 -23.16
N ASP A 44 1.72 -11.77 -24.29
CA ASP A 44 2.45 -10.61 -24.82
C ASP A 44 1.46 -9.56 -25.35
N THR A 45 0.44 -9.27 -24.55
CA THR A 45 -0.64 -8.34 -24.84
C THR A 45 -0.28 -6.96 -24.32
N PHE A 46 -0.59 -5.93 -25.12
CA PHE A 46 -0.35 -4.52 -24.80
C PHE A 46 -0.95 -4.13 -23.43
N GLU A 47 -2.09 -4.71 -23.07
CA GLU A 47 -2.76 -4.50 -21.78
C GLU A 47 -1.91 -4.94 -20.58
N THR A 48 -1.08 -5.99 -20.72
CA THR A 48 -0.18 -6.48 -19.67
C THR A 48 0.90 -5.45 -19.33
N TYR A 49 1.47 -4.81 -20.35
CA TYR A 49 2.47 -3.75 -20.19
C TYR A 49 1.84 -2.46 -19.64
N GLU A 50 0.62 -2.10 -20.06
CA GLU A 50 -0.09 -0.93 -19.55
C GLU A 50 -0.46 -1.10 -18.07
N ALA A 51 -0.97 -2.28 -17.68
CA ALA A 51 -1.25 -2.62 -16.30
C ALA A 51 0.02 -2.62 -15.43
N ALA A 52 1.14 -3.17 -15.94
CA ALA A 52 2.43 -3.11 -15.26
C ALA A 52 2.95 -1.67 -15.11
N GLY A 53 2.79 -0.83 -16.13
CA GLY A 53 3.18 0.58 -16.10
C GLY A 53 2.37 1.39 -15.09
N LEU A 54 1.04 1.23 -15.09
CA LEU A 54 0.14 1.89 -14.15
C LEU A 54 0.46 1.50 -12.71
N LEU A 55 0.81 0.24 -12.49
CA LEU A 55 1.17 -0.25 -11.18
C LEU A 55 2.55 0.25 -10.71
N ALA A 56 3.53 0.35 -11.61
CA ALA A 56 4.81 0.99 -11.31
C ALA A 56 4.63 2.47 -10.91
N GLU A 57 3.69 3.18 -11.54
CA GLU A 57 3.31 4.56 -11.18
C GLU A 57 2.78 4.63 -9.74
N TYR A 58 1.86 3.72 -9.38
CA TYR A 58 1.29 3.69 -8.02
C TYR A 58 2.31 3.27 -6.97
N LEU A 59 3.17 2.28 -7.27
CA LEU A 59 4.23 1.87 -6.34
C LEU A 59 5.28 2.96 -6.11
N ARG A 60 5.56 3.82 -7.09
CA ARG A 60 6.48 4.96 -6.93
C ARG A 60 6.00 5.98 -5.89
N GLN A 61 4.69 6.07 -5.65
CA GLN A 61 4.09 6.94 -4.65
C GLN A 61 4.08 6.31 -3.25
N VAL A 62 4.52 5.06 -3.14
CA VAL A 62 4.61 4.33 -1.88
C VAL A 62 6.02 4.47 -1.30
N ASP A 63 6.11 4.49 0.04
CA ASP A 63 7.41 4.47 0.70
C ASP A 63 8.20 3.21 0.30
N LYS A 64 9.43 3.41 -0.19
CA LYS A 64 10.27 2.33 -0.72
C LYS A 64 10.52 1.21 0.29
N ASN A 65 10.55 1.50 1.58
CA ASN A 65 10.74 0.51 2.63
C ASN A 65 9.52 -0.42 2.77
N ILE A 66 8.31 0.11 2.53
CA ILE A 66 7.07 -0.67 2.53
C ILE A 66 7.03 -1.60 1.33
N VAL A 67 7.36 -1.08 0.14
CA VAL A 67 7.42 -1.88 -1.09
C VAL A 67 8.44 -3.02 -0.95
N ARG A 68 9.64 -2.70 -0.44
CA ARG A 68 10.69 -3.69 -0.22
C ARG A 68 10.32 -4.74 0.81
N ALA A 69 9.58 -4.37 1.87
CA ALA A 69 9.07 -5.33 2.85
C ALA A 69 7.96 -6.24 2.30
N ALA A 70 7.19 -5.77 1.31
CA ALA A 70 6.15 -6.55 0.64
C ALA A 70 6.72 -7.54 -0.39
N LEU A 71 7.86 -7.22 -1.00
CA LEU A 71 8.56 -8.04 -1.99
C LEU A 71 9.60 -9.00 -1.37
N ALA A 72 9.81 -8.94 -0.06
CA ALA A 72 10.64 -9.92 0.63
C ALA A 72 9.87 -11.25 0.73
N PRO A 73 10.53 -12.39 0.44
CA PRO A 73 9.90 -13.71 0.51
C PRO A 73 9.42 -14.09 1.91
#